data_AF-A0A8J2AMI6-F1
#
_entry.id   AF-A0A8J2AMI6-F1
#
_cell.length_a   1.000
_cell.length_b   1.000
_cell.length_c   1.000
_cell.angle_alpha   90.00
_cell.angle_beta   90.00
_cell.angle_gamma   90.00
#
_symmetry.space_group_name_H-M   'P 1'
#
loop_
_entity.id
_entity.type
_entity.pdbx_description
1 polymer ?
#
loop_
_entity_poly.entity_id
_entity_poly.type
_entity_poly.pdbx_seq_one_letter_code
_entity_poly.pdbx_strand_id
1 'polypeptide(L)'
;MSLLTDADEKTPAMREQVTKPSAAPSLEQDASETASRAGGSGAETKSDTEVDVGVTENETAGNKSNPCVLMEDILQMYGGLDEKTNEFKNDFVFLADDKQLWNASVVLLRYLQKQYPESSWKGKKILELGSGLGHLAFALAQLGADVTCTEQPKCVPVLQDSLDKQAKETERRRKMQSDDTVEPARVPKVRTLKWGDVAAFEELCSATQKAPSSSSDFDLVICSEIFYDENVHDDLVATWRLIAEKFGPTVEFYSIFINRPFSWNFFAKLDDSDSVDDADGESGARGASSVKFHVASVHDDKIDFLGLDDVHMHHTTVEVRKDEDKNSIVKSAPDATVTPSTTKDDNSGGLLLDSDEDPKTGGQQLAGTENATDENKLSQEEEEKTVWEILDELIGIAPDKLRIYVQCALLILAGIAILLIQQASEAGEQHLVYLHGGFLFCVVMLSLSVEFVLAEAGRLMREKELADEEKKKEK
;
A
#
# COMPACT_ATOMS: atom_id res chain seq x y z
N MET A 1 -55.68 -28.25 -8.25
CA MET A 1 -55.25 -29.63 -8.52
C MET A 1 -53.77 -29.69 -8.15
N SER A 2 -53.38 -30.10 -6.93
CA SER A 2 -53.14 -31.51 -6.48
C SER A 2 -52.19 -32.24 -7.45
N LEU A 3 -51.01 -32.75 -7.10
CA LEU A 3 -50.48 -33.48 -5.92
C LEU A 3 -48.93 -33.26 -5.87
N LEU A 4 -48.28 -33.02 -4.73
CA LEU A 4 -47.77 -33.96 -3.70
C LEU A 4 -46.82 -35.06 -4.23
N THR A 5 -45.54 -35.01 -3.82
CA THR A 5 -44.88 -36.08 -3.03
C THR A 5 -43.65 -35.54 -2.29
N ASP A 6 -43.59 -35.90 -1.01
CA ASP A 6 -42.59 -35.63 0.01
C ASP A 6 -41.26 -36.38 -0.19
N ALA A 7 -40.18 -35.85 0.41
CA ALA A 7 -39.18 -36.65 1.11
C ALA A 7 -38.44 -35.80 2.17
N ASP A 8 -38.66 -36.17 3.42
CA ASP A 8 -38.00 -35.73 4.66
C ASP A 8 -36.51 -36.12 4.69
N GLU A 9 -35.64 -35.25 5.21
CA GLU A 9 -34.51 -35.69 6.04
C GLU A 9 -34.16 -34.64 7.11
N LYS A 10 -34.29 -35.05 8.37
CA LYS A 10 -34.02 -34.28 9.59
C LYS A 10 -32.57 -34.48 10.03
N THR A 11 -31.92 -33.42 10.50
CA THR A 11 -30.73 -33.52 11.36
C THR A 11 -30.88 -32.54 12.54
N PRO A 12 -30.62 -32.96 13.80
CA PRO A 12 -31.06 -32.23 14.98
C PRO A 12 -30.04 -31.21 15.51
N ALA A 13 -30.58 -30.13 16.07
CA ALA A 13 -29.86 -29.09 16.80
C ALA A 13 -29.34 -29.60 18.15
N MET A 14 -28.04 -29.43 18.42
CA MET A 14 -27.47 -29.56 19.76
C MET A 14 -27.59 -28.22 20.51
N ARG A 15 -28.19 -28.31 21.69
CA ARG A 15 -28.45 -27.22 22.64
C ARG A 15 -27.44 -27.34 23.78
N GLU A 16 -26.45 -26.47 23.82
CA GLU A 16 -25.51 -26.37 24.95
C GLU A 16 -26.21 -25.76 26.17
N GLN A 17 -26.09 -26.44 27.31
CA GLN A 17 -26.59 -26.00 28.60
C GLN A 17 -25.49 -25.23 29.34
N VAL A 18 -25.73 -23.93 29.56
CA VAL A 18 -24.91 -23.08 30.42
C VAL A 18 -25.15 -23.47 31.89
N THR A 19 -24.10 -23.89 32.57
CA THR A 19 -24.10 -24.10 34.02
C THR A 19 -23.56 -22.86 34.75
N LYS A 20 -24.30 -22.44 35.79
CA LYS A 20 -23.97 -21.36 36.72
C LYS A 20 -22.78 -21.73 37.62
N PRO A 21 -21.86 -20.81 37.95
CA PRO A 21 -20.99 -20.96 39.11
C PRO A 21 -21.64 -20.40 40.38
N SER A 22 -21.49 -21.18 41.45
CA SER A 22 -21.94 -20.94 42.82
C SER A 22 -20.94 -20.10 43.61
N ALA A 23 -21.45 -19.43 44.64
CA ALA A 23 -20.79 -18.48 45.52
C ALA A 23 -19.64 -19.04 46.38
N ALA A 24 -18.87 -18.06 46.89
CA ALA A 24 -17.66 -18.09 47.73
C ALA A 24 -17.64 -19.04 48.95
N PRO A 25 -16.47 -19.14 49.61
CA PRO A 25 -16.38 -18.39 50.88
C PRO A 25 -15.05 -17.66 51.12
N SER A 26 -15.21 -16.60 51.92
CA SER A 26 -14.25 -15.74 52.60
C SER A 26 -13.32 -16.47 53.58
N LEU A 27 -12.08 -15.99 53.71
CA LEU A 27 -11.24 -16.14 54.89
C LEU A 27 -10.40 -14.87 55.11
N GLU A 28 -10.61 -14.26 56.29
CA GLU A 28 -9.72 -13.36 57.02
C GLU A 28 -8.37 -14.09 57.28
N GLN A 29 -7.20 -13.49 57.51
CA GLN A 29 -6.85 -12.42 58.44
C GLN A 29 -5.34 -12.11 58.28
N ASP A 30 -4.96 -10.89 58.65
CA ASP A 30 -3.74 -10.50 59.39
C ASP A 30 -2.85 -9.40 58.81
N ALA A 31 -2.85 -8.31 59.57
CA ALA A 31 -1.94 -7.19 59.52
C ALA A 31 -0.70 -7.48 60.38
N SER A 32 0.47 -7.01 59.94
CA SER A 32 1.51 -6.59 60.87
C SER A 32 2.35 -5.46 60.27
N GLU A 33 2.62 -4.49 61.12
CA GLU A 33 3.46 -3.31 60.91
C GLU A 33 4.93 -3.67 60.68
N THR A 34 5.68 -2.79 60.02
CA THR A 34 6.91 -2.22 60.61
C THR A 34 7.42 -1.03 59.79
N ALA A 35 7.77 0.03 60.51
CA ALA A 35 8.41 1.25 60.02
C ALA A 35 9.90 1.29 60.43
N SER A 36 10.77 1.86 59.58
CA SER A 36 11.98 2.66 59.89
C SER A 36 12.69 2.94 58.54
N ARG A 37 13.01 4.17 58.09
CA ARG A 37 13.68 5.39 58.58
C ARG A 37 15.22 5.38 58.38
N ALA A 38 15.69 6.46 57.74
CA ALA A 38 17.06 7.00 57.55
C ALA A 38 17.89 6.38 56.41
N GLY A 39 18.67 7.12 55.61
CA GLY A 39 19.08 8.53 55.57
C GLY A 39 20.45 8.66 54.89
N GLY A 40 20.71 9.78 54.19
CA GLY A 40 22.02 10.16 53.61
C GLY A 40 21.85 10.82 52.24
N SER A 41 21.77 12.14 52.10
CA SER A 41 22.80 13.19 52.26
C SER A 41 23.98 13.04 51.28
N GLY A 42 24.05 13.97 50.33
CA GLY A 42 25.15 14.17 49.40
C GLY A 42 24.89 15.42 48.58
N ALA A 43 25.28 16.56 49.14
CA ALA A 43 25.27 17.87 48.48
C ALA A 43 26.51 17.99 47.58
N GLU A 44 26.36 18.56 46.39
CA GLU A 44 27.45 19.31 45.76
C GLU A 44 26.88 20.41 44.86
N THR A 45 27.23 21.63 45.25
CA THR A 45 27.00 22.91 44.59
C THR A 45 27.91 23.07 43.37
N LYS A 46 27.42 23.68 42.29
CA LYS A 46 28.18 24.70 41.56
C LYS A 46 27.27 25.64 40.78
N SER A 47 27.55 26.92 40.99
CA SER A 47 27.01 28.11 40.34
C SER A 47 27.47 28.22 38.89
N ASP A 48 26.74 29.02 38.10
CA ASP A 48 27.21 30.17 37.28
C ASP A 48 26.02 30.58 36.37
N THR A 49 25.22 31.61 36.71
CA THR A 49 25.34 33.06 36.43
C THR A 49 25.00 33.46 34.97
N GLU A 50 23.93 34.27 34.84
CA GLU A 50 23.53 35.21 33.77
C GLU A 50 23.15 34.62 32.38
N VAL A 51 22.07 35.03 31.70
CA VAL A 51 21.56 36.39 31.44
C VAL A 51 20.03 36.39 31.35
N ASP A 52 19.43 37.35 32.06
CA ASP A 52 18.01 37.69 32.09
C ASP A 52 17.65 38.60 30.89
N VAL A 53 16.76 38.15 30.01
CA VAL A 53 16.06 39.00 29.04
C VAL A 53 14.57 38.78 29.26
N GLY A 54 14.01 39.64 30.10
CA GLY A 54 12.58 39.70 30.37
C GLY A 54 11.79 40.03 29.10
N VAL A 55 10.97 39.08 28.67
CA VAL A 55 9.79 39.34 27.85
C VAL A 55 8.59 38.96 28.69
N THR A 56 7.93 39.96 29.26
CA THR A 56 6.65 39.78 29.96
C THR A 56 5.56 39.61 28.92
N GLU A 57 5.24 38.37 28.57
CA GLU A 57 3.97 38.04 27.90
C GLU A 57 2.90 37.87 28.97
N ASN A 58 2.03 38.87 29.01
CA ASN A 58 0.83 38.89 29.82
C ASN A 58 -0.23 38.06 29.06
N GLU A 59 -0.16 36.73 29.18
CA GLU A 59 -1.22 35.85 28.65
C GLU A 59 -2.46 35.96 29.53
N THR A 60 -3.39 36.80 29.10
CA THR A 60 -4.79 36.66 29.49
C THR A 60 -5.29 35.29 29.08
N ALA A 61 -5.63 34.46 30.08
CA ALA A 61 -6.30 33.18 29.96
C ALA A 61 -7.66 33.32 29.24
N GLY A 62 -7.62 33.38 27.91
CA GLY A 62 -8.73 33.00 27.06
C GLY A 62 -8.66 31.50 26.88
N ASN A 63 -9.68 30.79 27.34
CA ASN A 63 -9.88 29.35 27.16
C ASN A 63 -9.96 29.05 25.65
N LYS A 64 -8.81 28.92 24.99
CA LYS A 64 -8.70 28.39 23.63
C LYS A 64 -9.10 26.92 23.76
N SER A 65 -10.21 26.54 23.13
CA SER A 65 -10.64 25.15 23.03
C SER A 65 -9.45 24.32 22.51
N ASN A 66 -8.87 23.49 23.37
CA ASN A 66 -7.70 22.69 23.02
C ASN A 66 -8.11 21.67 21.94
N PRO A 67 -7.56 21.74 20.72
CA PRO A 67 -7.89 20.83 19.62
C PRO A 67 -7.28 19.44 19.82
N CYS A 68 -6.39 19.29 20.82
CA CYS A 68 -5.95 18.00 21.34
C CYS A 68 -7.15 17.10 21.76
N VAL A 69 -8.26 17.73 22.20
CA VAL A 69 -9.52 17.04 22.54
C VAL A 69 -10.09 16.27 21.34
N LEU A 70 -9.86 16.72 20.10
CA LEU A 70 -10.40 16.06 18.91
C LEU A 70 -9.74 14.68 18.68
N MET A 71 -8.44 14.53 18.96
CA MET A 71 -7.74 13.26 18.79
C MET A 71 -8.16 12.26 19.88
N GLU A 72 -8.15 12.66 21.16
CA GLU A 72 -8.70 11.82 22.23
C GLU A 72 -10.16 11.44 21.94
N ASP A 73 -11.00 12.37 21.48
CA ASP A 73 -12.40 12.11 21.16
C ASP A 73 -12.56 11.15 19.96
N ILE A 74 -11.71 11.26 18.95
CA ILE A 74 -11.64 10.38 17.77
C ILE A 74 -11.22 8.98 18.23
N LEU A 75 -10.11 8.85 18.96
CA LEU A 75 -9.61 7.59 19.49
C LEU A 75 -10.59 6.90 20.44
N GLN A 76 -11.18 7.67 21.34
CA GLN A 76 -12.16 7.21 22.32
C GLN A 76 -13.51 6.89 21.64
N MET A 77 -13.84 7.53 20.51
CA MET A 77 -14.99 7.17 19.68
C MET A 77 -14.80 5.82 18.99
N TYR A 78 -13.56 5.42 18.66
CA TYR A 78 -13.29 4.17 17.95
C TYR A 78 -12.99 2.97 18.85
N GLY A 79 -12.87 3.17 20.18
CA GLY A 79 -12.83 2.10 21.17
C GLY A 79 -11.70 1.08 21.00
N GLY A 80 -10.64 1.44 20.26
CA GLY A 80 -9.60 0.51 19.83
C GLY A 80 -8.36 0.45 20.71
N LEU A 81 -8.07 1.53 21.44
CA LEU A 81 -6.91 1.59 22.31
C LEU A 81 -7.23 0.98 23.66
N ASP A 82 -6.33 0.14 24.15
CA ASP A 82 -6.37 -0.32 25.54
C ASP A 82 -6.15 0.88 26.48
N GLU A 83 -7.10 1.12 27.38
CA GLU A 83 -7.04 2.29 28.29
C GLU A 83 -5.79 2.30 29.19
N LYS A 84 -5.16 1.14 29.42
CA LYS A 84 -3.99 1.04 30.28
C LYS A 84 -2.69 1.21 29.51
N THR A 85 -2.60 0.59 28.32
CA THR A 85 -1.35 0.61 27.54
C THR A 85 -1.31 1.71 26.49
N ASN A 86 -2.46 2.29 26.12
CA ASN A 86 -2.61 3.23 25.00
C ASN A 86 -2.15 2.61 23.66
N GLU A 87 -2.35 1.30 23.50
CA GLU A 87 -1.96 0.51 22.31
C GLU A 87 -3.18 -0.22 21.72
N PHE A 88 -3.13 -0.46 20.41
CA PHE A 88 -4.04 -1.32 19.69
C PHE A 88 -3.68 -2.79 19.91
N LYS A 89 -4.70 -3.63 20.04
CA LYS A 89 -4.52 -5.09 20.17
C LYS A 89 -4.62 -5.83 18.84
N ASN A 90 -5.13 -5.17 17.81
CA ASN A 90 -5.43 -5.75 16.51
C ASN A 90 -5.14 -4.72 15.42
N ASP A 91 -4.94 -5.18 14.20
CA ASP A 91 -4.73 -4.36 12.99
C ASP A 91 -5.91 -3.42 12.68
N PHE A 92 -7.11 -3.83 13.09
CA PHE A 92 -8.36 -3.11 12.86
C PHE A 92 -9.32 -3.27 14.04
N VAL A 93 -10.31 -2.40 14.09
CA VAL A 93 -11.44 -2.49 15.02
C VAL A 93 -12.76 -2.60 14.26
N PHE A 94 -13.70 -3.35 14.84
CA PHE A 94 -15.07 -3.38 14.37
C PHE A 94 -15.87 -2.26 15.01
N LEU A 95 -16.55 -1.48 14.18
CA LEU A 95 -17.52 -0.49 14.61
C LEU A 95 -18.85 -1.17 14.97
N ALA A 96 -19.76 -0.43 15.59
CA ALA A 96 -21.06 -0.94 16.02
C ALA A 96 -21.95 -1.48 14.87
N ASP A 97 -21.64 -1.15 13.61
CA ASP A 97 -22.30 -1.67 12.42
C ASP A 97 -21.50 -2.76 11.68
N ASP A 98 -20.60 -3.46 12.39
CA ASP A 98 -19.71 -4.53 11.92
C ASP A 98 -18.77 -4.12 10.78
N LYS A 99 -18.60 -2.82 10.55
CA LYS A 99 -17.63 -2.29 9.59
C LYS A 99 -16.25 -2.19 10.22
N GLN A 100 -15.21 -2.41 9.42
CA GLN A 100 -13.84 -2.40 9.87
C GLN A 100 -13.21 -1.01 9.69
N LEU A 101 -12.56 -0.53 10.74
CA LEU A 101 -11.66 0.61 10.69
C LEU A 101 -10.23 0.11 10.90
N TRP A 102 -9.36 0.38 9.92
CA TRP A 102 -7.95 0.05 10.02
C TRP A 102 -7.21 1.03 10.93
N ASN A 103 -6.48 0.49 11.90
CA ASN A 103 -5.82 1.29 12.94
C ASN A 103 -4.61 2.07 12.40
N ALA A 104 -3.99 1.63 11.29
CA ALA A 104 -2.95 2.38 10.61
C ALA A 104 -3.41 3.80 10.21
N SER A 105 -4.68 4.00 9.87
CA SER A 105 -5.22 5.33 9.55
C SER A 105 -5.12 6.31 10.73
N VAL A 106 -5.26 5.81 11.95
CA VAL A 106 -5.11 6.57 13.19
C VAL A 106 -3.65 6.91 13.46
N VAL A 107 -2.74 5.95 13.23
CA VAL A 107 -1.29 6.18 13.34
C VAL A 107 -0.85 7.27 12.36
N LEU A 108 -1.32 7.24 11.11
CA LEU A 108 -1.04 8.28 10.13
C LEU A 108 -1.59 9.64 10.54
N LEU A 109 -2.82 9.71 11.06
CA LEU A 109 -3.39 10.96 11.57
C LEU A 109 -2.53 11.56 12.69
N ARG A 110 -2.12 10.75 13.67
CA ARG A 110 -1.25 11.19 14.78
C ARG A 110 0.09 11.69 14.27
N TYR A 111 0.70 10.96 13.34
CA TYR A 111 1.95 11.36 12.74
C TYR A 111 1.83 12.71 12.04
N LEU A 112 0.82 12.87 11.17
CA LEU A 112 0.57 14.11 10.43
C LEU A 112 0.35 15.30 11.36
N GLN A 113 -0.42 15.15 12.44
CA GLN A 113 -0.61 16.22 13.42
C GLN A 113 0.68 16.65 14.13
N LYS A 114 1.65 15.73 14.32
CA LYS A 114 2.96 16.06 14.86
C LYS A 114 3.83 16.79 13.83
N GLN A 115 3.72 16.44 12.55
CA GLN A 115 4.52 17.07 11.48
C GLN A 115 4.05 18.47 11.13
N TYR A 116 2.74 18.73 11.20
CA TYR A 116 2.13 19.98 10.76
C TYR A 116 1.56 20.76 11.93
N PRO A 117 1.98 22.03 12.14
CA PRO A 117 1.35 22.87 13.15
C PRO A 117 -0.12 23.06 12.82
N GLU A 118 -0.95 23.15 13.85
CA GLU A 118 -2.41 23.15 13.69
C GLU A 118 -2.92 24.23 12.70
N SER A 119 -2.31 25.41 12.75
CA SER A 119 -2.63 26.54 11.88
C SER A 119 -2.42 26.26 10.38
N SER A 120 -1.61 25.26 10.03
CA SER A 120 -1.29 24.90 8.64
C SER A 120 -2.33 24.00 7.98
N TRP A 121 -3.26 23.42 8.74
CA TRP A 121 -4.32 22.58 8.17
C TRP A 121 -5.40 23.38 7.48
N LYS A 122 -5.65 24.62 7.92
CA LYS A 122 -6.72 25.45 7.39
C LYS A 122 -6.51 25.73 5.90
N GLY A 123 -7.38 25.15 5.07
CA GLY A 123 -7.36 25.32 3.62
C GLY A 123 -6.33 24.46 2.89
N LYS A 124 -5.56 23.61 3.59
CA LYS A 124 -4.70 22.61 2.98
C LYS A 124 -5.56 21.63 2.19
N LYS A 125 -5.28 21.43 0.91
CA LYS A 125 -6.06 20.57 0.01
C LYS A 125 -5.51 19.16 0.05
N ILE A 126 -6.35 18.21 0.44
CA ILE A 126 -5.94 16.81 0.65
C ILE A 126 -6.76 15.89 -0.24
N LEU A 127 -6.10 14.97 -0.94
CA LEU A 127 -6.72 13.86 -1.64
C LEU A 127 -6.48 12.57 -0.86
N GLU A 128 -7.52 11.87 -0.46
CA GLU A 128 -7.39 10.52 0.10
C GLU A 128 -7.79 9.47 -0.94
N LEU A 129 -6.90 8.48 -1.14
CA LEU A 129 -7.14 7.33 -2.01
C LEU A 129 -7.61 6.14 -1.17
N GLY A 130 -8.71 5.49 -1.59
CA GLY A 130 -9.21 4.30 -0.92
C GLY A 130 -9.70 4.58 0.50
N SER A 131 -10.52 5.61 0.68
CA SER A 131 -10.89 6.14 2.00
C SER A 131 -11.67 5.15 2.87
N GLY A 132 -12.24 4.08 2.31
CA GLY A 132 -13.06 3.11 3.01
C GLY A 132 -14.25 3.76 3.72
N LEU A 133 -14.14 3.93 5.04
CA LEU A 133 -15.15 4.60 5.87
C LEU A 133 -14.93 6.11 6.04
N GLY A 134 -13.82 6.66 5.56
CA GLY A 134 -13.55 8.11 5.54
C GLY A 134 -13.15 8.72 6.87
N HIS A 135 -12.77 7.93 7.87
CA HIS A 135 -12.43 8.43 9.21
C HIS A 135 -11.19 9.35 9.21
N LEU A 136 -10.13 8.96 8.47
CA LEU A 136 -8.93 9.79 8.34
C LEU A 136 -9.24 11.10 7.61
N ALA A 137 -9.95 11.06 6.47
CA ALA A 137 -10.42 12.27 5.81
C ALA A 137 -11.30 13.15 6.70
N PHE A 138 -12.24 12.57 7.45
CA PHE A 138 -13.13 13.32 8.33
C PHE A 138 -12.36 14.04 9.45
N ALA A 139 -11.39 13.35 10.04
CA ALA A 139 -10.51 13.91 11.06
C ALA A 139 -9.68 15.08 10.51
N LEU A 140 -9.05 14.91 9.34
CA LEU A 140 -8.28 15.99 8.70
C LEU A 140 -9.17 17.18 8.33
N ALA A 141 -10.42 16.94 7.91
CA ALA A 141 -11.39 18.00 7.66
C ALA A 141 -11.75 18.77 8.94
N GLN A 142 -11.83 18.09 10.10
CA GLN A 142 -12.04 18.77 11.39
C GLN A 142 -10.84 19.63 11.81
N LEU A 143 -9.62 19.29 11.41
CA LEU A 143 -8.44 20.15 11.56
C LEU A 143 -8.44 21.36 10.62
N GLY A 144 -9.40 21.40 9.69
CA GLY A 144 -9.64 22.53 8.81
C GLY A 144 -9.13 22.36 7.38
N ALA A 145 -8.65 21.17 7.01
CA ALA A 145 -8.27 20.84 5.64
C ALA A 145 -9.48 20.82 4.69
N ASP A 146 -9.24 21.11 3.41
CA ASP A 146 -10.19 20.87 2.32
C ASP A 146 -9.93 19.47 1.75
N VAL A 147 -10.65 18.48 2.28
CA VAL A 147 -10.40 17.07 1.98
C VAL A 147 -11.35 16.57 0.89
N THR A 148 -10.78 15.94 -0.14
CA THR A 148 -11.48 15.10 -1.10
C THR A 148 -11.12 13.65 -0.82
N CYS A 149 -12.11 12.85 -0.42
CA CYS A 149 -11.96 11.43 -0.15
C CYS A 149 -12.53 10.62 -1.32
N THR A 150 -11.83 9.55 -1.72
CA THR A 150 -12.16 8.79 -2.93
C THR A 150 -12.31 7.30 -2.63
N GLU A 151 -13.23 6.68 -3.36
CA GLU A 151 -13.42 5.24 -3.36
C GLU A 151 -13.95 4.76 -4.72
N GLN A 152 -13.82 3.45 -4.96
CA GLN A 152 -14.42 2.78 -6.10
C GLN A 152 -15.95 2.91 -6.08
N PRO A 153 -16.63 2.90 -7.25
CA PRO A 153 -18.05 3.21 -7.36
C PRO A 153 -18.97 2.45 -6.39
N LYS A 154 -18.68 1.15 -6.16
CA LYS A 154 -19.48 0.29 -5.27
C LYS A 154 -19.38 0.66 -3.78
N CYS A 155 -18.30 1.31 -3.36
CA CYS A 155 -18.04 1.67 -1.97
C CYS A 155 -18.51 3.09 -1.61
N VAL A 156 -18.69 3.97 -2.60
CA VAL A 156 -19.08 5.37 -2.40
C VAL A 156 -20.35 5.55 -1.54
N PRO A 157 -21.43 4.76 -1.71
CA PRO A 157 -22.60 4.86 -0.82
C PRO A 157 -22.29 4.56 0.65
N VAL A 158 -21.39 3.61 0.92
CA VAL A 158 -20.97 3.23 2.28
C VAL A 158 -20.10 4.33 2.90
N LEU A 159 -19.17 4.88 2.11
CA LEU A 159 -18.35 6.02 2.50
C LEU A 159 -19.22 7.24 2.86
N GLN A 160 -20.18 7.60 2.01
CA GLN A 160 -21.07 8.74 2.27
C GLN A 160 -21.93 8.53 3.53
N ASP A 161 -22.53 7.35 3.71
CA ASP A 161 -23.29 7.01 4.93
C ASP A 161 -22.43 7.11 6.20
N SER A 162 -21.18 6.64 6.14
CA SER A 162 -20.22 6.75 7.24
C SER A 162 -19.94 8.21 7.61
N LEU A 163 -19.62 9.05 6.62
CA LEU A 163 -19.33 10.47 6.83
C LEU A 163 -20.54 11.24 7.37
N ASP A 164 -21.76 10.94 6.88
CA ASP A 164 -22.99 11.54 7.38
C ASP A 164 -23.25 11.19 8.85
N LYS A 165 -22.95 9.94 9.26
CA LYS A 165 -23.04 9.51 10.66
C LYS A 165 -22.02 10.23 11.54
N GLN A 166 -20.77 10.32 11.10
CA GLN A 166 -19.71 11.03 11.81
C GLN A 166 -20.03 12.53 11.97
N ALA A 167 -20.55 13.18 10.93
CA ALA A 167 -20.97 14.57 10.96
C ALA A 167 -22.12 14.80 11.97
N LYS A 168 -23.14 13.94 11.95
CA LYS A 168 -24.27 13.99 12.91
C LYS A 168 -23.82 13.78 14.35
N GLU A 169 -22.93 12.83 14.59
CA GLU A 169 -22.41 12.55 15.93
C GLU A 169 -21.56 13.71 16.45
N THR A 170 -20.70 14.28 15.61
CA THR A 170 -19.89 15.46 15.95
C THR A 170 -20.79 16.65 16.31
N GLU A 171 -21.82 16.91 15.52
CA GLU A 171 -22.80 17.97 15.78
C GLU A 171 -23.59 17.73 17.08
N ARG A 172 -23.98 16.48 17.35
CA ARG A 172 -24.67 16.08 18.58
C ARG A 172 -23.81 16.36 19.83
N ARG A 173 -22.51 16.03 19.78
CA ARG A 173 -21.57 16.27 20.89
C ARG A 173 -21.37 17.76 21.16
N ARG A 174 -21.21 18.56 20.11
CA ARG A 174 -21.06 20.02 20.24
C ARG A 174 -22.25 20.67 20.94
N LYS A 175 -23.47 20.27 20.56
CA LYS A 175 -24.70 20.74 21.24
C LYS A 175 -24.74 20.39 22.72
N MET A 176 -24.16 19.27 23.13
CA MET A 176 -24.08 18.89 24.54
C MET A 176 -23.03 19.69 25.33
N GLN A 177 -21.98 20.15 24.66
CA GLN A 177 -20.89 20.92 25.28
C GLN A 177 -21.20 22.42 25.40
N SER A 178 -22.37 22.88 24.92
CA SER A 178 -22.83 24.29 24.99
C SER A 178 -21.85 25.31 24.41
N ASP A 179 -21.04 24.90 23.43
CA ASP A 179 -20.09 25.77 22.75
C ASP A 179 -20.66 26.26 21.41
N ASP A 180 -21.45 27.33 21.47
CA ASP A 180 -22.03 27.99 20.28
C ASP A 180 -20.98 28.76 19.45
N THR A 181 -19.70 28.76 19.84
CA THR A 181 -18.63 29.51 19.15
C THR A 181 -17.85 28.69 18.13
N VAL A 182 -18.11 27.37 18.03
CA VAL A 182 -17.37 26.45 17.16
C VAL A 182 -18.03 26.33 15.78
N GLU A 183 -17.22 26.47 14.73
CA GLU A 183 -17.63 26.27 13.33
C GLU A 183 -18.26 24.88 13.10
N PRO A 184 -19.26 24.75 12.22
CA PRO A 184 -19.94 23.48 11.93
C PRO A 184 -18.96 22.40 11.43
N ALA A 185 -19.35 21.12 11.62
CA ALA A 185 -18.48 20.00 11.27
C ALA A 185 -18.21 20.02 9.76
N ARG A 186 -16.92 20.00 9.39
CA ARG A 186 -16.52 20.00 7.98
C ARG A 186 -16.60 18.57 7.46
N VAL A 187 -17.45 18.33 6.47
CA VAL A 187 -17.58 17.01 5.85
C VAL A 187 -16.69 16.97 4.61
N PRO A 188 -15.81 15.96 4.47
CA PRO A 188 -15.01 15.75 3.26
C PRO A 188 -15.88 15.64 2.01
N LYS A 189 -15.34 16.08 0.87
CA LYS A 189 -15.97 15.88 -0.44
C LYS A 189 -15.79 14.43 -0.85
N VAL A 190 -16.87 13.71 -1.09
CA VAL A 190 -16.83 12.34 -1.61
C VAL A 190 -16.77 12.37 -3.14
N ARG A 191 -15.86 11.56 -3.71
CA ARG A 191 -15.75 11.35 -5.16
C ARG A 191 -15.52 9.89 -5.49
N THR A 192 -15.97 9.50 -6.67
CA THR A 192 -15.67 8.19 -7.23
C THR A 192 -14.30 8.24 -7.89
N LEU A 193 -13.44 7.27 -7.58
CA LEU A 193 -12.19 7.05 -8.32
C LEU A 193 -11.88 5.55 -8.29
N LYS A 194 -12.01 4.91 -9.44
CA LYS A 194 -11.42 3.59 -9.64
C LYS A 194 -9.96 3.81 -10.04
N TRP A 195 -9.02 3.15 -9.37
CA TRP A 195 -7.61 3.28 -9.73
C TRP A 195 -7.37 2.81 -11.17
N GLY A 196 -6.43 3.45 -11.86
CA GLY A 196 -6.11 3.25 -13.27
C GLY A 196 -7.10 3.89 -14.25
N ASP A 197 -8.24 4.40 -13.78
CA ASP A 197 -9.25 5.03 -14.64
C ASP A 197 -8.93 6.50 -14.90
N VAL A 198 -8.30 6.75 -16.05
CA VAL A 198 -7.93 8.10 -16.52
C VAL A 198 -9.15 9.02 -16.64
N ALA A 199 -10.30 8.51 -17.08
CA ALA A 199 -11.49 9.33 -17.27
C ALA A 199 -12.10 9.76 -15.92
N ALA A 200 -12.15 8.83 -14.96
CA ALA A 200 -12.59 9.15 -13.60
C ALA A 200 -11.65 10.17 -12.93
N PHE A 201 -10.33 10.07 -13.18
CA PHE A 201 -9.36 11.03 -12.68
C PHE A 201 -9.52 12.44 -13.30
N GLU A 202 -9.75 12.55 -14.61
CA GLU A 202 -10.00 13.85 -15.25
C GLU A 202 -11.34 14.46 -14.81
N GLU A 203 -12.36 13.65 -14.53
CA GLU A 203 -13.61 14.11 -13.92
C GLU A 203 -13.37 14.67 -12.50
N LEU A 204 -12.56 13.96 -11.69
CA LEU A 204 -12.14 14.41 -10.37
C LEU A 204 -11.47 15.79 -10.46
N CYS A 205 -10.50 15.95 -11.35
CA CYS A 205 -9.79 17.22 -11.59
C CYS A 205 -10.73 18.34 -12.08
N SER A 206 -11.65 18.02 -12.98
CA SER A 206 -12.61 19.01 -13.49
C SER A 206 -13.57 19.48 -12.39
N ALA A 207 -13.93 18.59 -11.45
CA ALA A 207 -14.80 18.92 -10.33
C ALA A 207 -14.10 19.76 -9.24
N THR A 208 -12.77 19.74 -9.16
CA THR A 208 -11.97 20.55 -8.22
C THR A 208 -11.69 21.95 -8.76
N GLN A 209 -11.62 22.12 -10.07
CA GLN A 209 -11.36 23.41 -10.75
C GLN A 209 -12.58 24.35 -10.77
N LYS A 210 -12.94 24.92 -9.61
CA LYS A 210 -13.97 25.98 -9.52
C LYS A 210 -13.42 27.41 -9.47
N ALA A 211 -12.09 27.61 -9.47
CA ALA A 211 -11.50 28.95 -9.49
C ALA A 211 -10.23 29.02 -10.37
N PRO A 212 -10.02 30.10 -11.15
CA PRO A 212 -8.89 30.26 -12.07
C PRO A 212 -7.60 30.72 -11.35
N SER A 213 -7.28 30.14 -10.19
CA SER A 213 -6.08 30.47 -9.41
C SER A 213 -5.05 29.36 -9.53
N SER A 214 -3.85 29.74 -9.98
CA SER A 214 -2.70 28.95 -10.43
C SER A 214 -1.96 28.13 -9.35
N SER A 215 -2.65 27.59 -8.36
CA SER A 215 -2.06 26.67 -7.37
C SER A 215 -2.45 25.23 -7.68
N SER A 216 -1.54 24.27 -7.44
CA SER A 216 -1.86 22.83 -7.41
C SER A 216 -3.19 22.53 -6.71
N ASP A 217 -3.96 21.57 -7.23
CA ASP A 217 -5.26 21.23 -6.65
C ASP A 217 -5.13 20.44 -5.34
N PHE A 218 -3.99 19.78 -5.10
CA PHE A 218 -3.74 19.06 -3.85
C PHE A 218 -2.33 19.35 -3.34
N ASP A 219 -2.24 19.62 -2.04
CA ASP A 219 -0.97 19.75 -1.33
C ASP A 219 -0.48 18.36 -0.89
N LEU A 220 -1.41 17.52 -0.43
CA LEU A 220 -1.12 16.18 0.07
C LEU A 220 -2.03 15.12 -0.57
N VAL A 221 -1.44 13.96 -0.83
CA VAL A 221 -2.15 12.71 -1.11
C VAL A 221 -1.90 11.76 0.05
N ILE A 222 -2.97 11.21 0.61
CA ILE A 222 -2.87 10.27 1.73
C ILE A 222 -3.42 8.90 1.35
N CYS A 223 -2.73 7.86 1.80
CA CYS A 223 -3.01 6.47 1.47
C CYS A 223 -2.89 5.64 2.75
N SER A 224 -3.96 4.98 3.19
CA SER A 224 -3.94 4.15 4.40
C SER A 224 -4.49 2.76 4.08
N GLU A 225 -3.67 1.72 4.25
CA GLU A 225 -4.04 0.31 3.99
C GLU A 225 -4.58 0.06 2.57
N ILE A 226 -3.88 0.55 1.54
CA ILE A 226 -4.28 0.33 0.14
C ILE A 226 -3.37 -0.63 -0.65
N PHE A 227 -2.27 -1.10 -0.05
CA PHE A 227 -1.27 -1.96 -0.70
C PHE A 227 -1.41 -3.45 -0.30
N TYR A 228 -2.65 -3.94 -0.20
CA TYR A 228 -2.93 -5.30 0.28
C TYR A 228 -3.29 -6.31 -0.82
N ASP A 229 -3.64 -5.82 -2.02
CA ASP A 229 -4.04 -6.66 -3.16
C ASP A 229 -3.13 -6.37 -4.35
N GLU A 230 -2.27 -7.33 -4.69
CA GLU A 230 -1.30 -7.20 -5.77
C GLU A 230 -1.96 -6.97 -7.14
N ASN A 231 -3.19 -7.47 -7.33
CA ASN A 231 -3.91 -7.37 -8.59
C ASN A 231 -4.27 -5.93 -8.98
N VAL A 232 -4.26 -5.00 -8.02
CA VAL A 232 -4.58 -3.58 -8.25
C VAL A 232 -3.36 -2.67 -8.18
N HIS A 233 -2.15 -3.23 -7.98
CA HIS A 233 -0.94 -2.41 -7.87
C HIS A 233 -0.63 -1.64 -9.15
N ASP A 234 -0.81 -2.25 -10.34
CA ASP A 234 -0.53 -1.57 -11.61
C ASP A 234 -1.50 -0.39 -11.82
N ASP A 235 -2.78 -0.59 -11.52
CA ASP A 235 -3.81 0.46 -11.55
C ASP A 235 -3.49 1.59 -10.53
N LEU A 236 -3.00 1.23 -9.35
CA LEU A 236 -2.62 2.21 -8.32
C LEU A 236 -1.37 3.00 -8.69
N VAL A 237 -0.34 2.35 -9.28
CA VAL A 237 0.85 3.02 -9.83
C VAL A 237 0.43 3.99 -10.93
N ALA A 238 -0.43 3.56 -11.86
CA ALA A 238 -0.97 4.44 -12.90
C ALA A 238 -1.70 5.66 -12.29
N THR A 239 -2.47 5.46 -11.22
CA THR A 239 -3.14 6.55 -10.50
C THR A 239 -2.14 7.54 -9.88
N TRP A 240 -1.08 7.04 -9.24
CA TRP A 240 -0.04 7.89 -8.66
C TRP A 240 0.69 8.70 -9.75
N ARG A 241 0.97 8.10 -10.92
CA ARG A 241 1.53 8.81 -12.07
C ARG A 241 0.61 9.91 -12.58
N LEU A 242 -0.68 9.64 -12.78
CA LEU A 242 -1.64 10.66 -13.20
C LEU A 242 -1.67 11.85 -12.23
N ILE A 243 -1.65 11.59 -10.93
CA ILE A 243 -1.59 12.62 -9.88
C ILE A 243 -0.27 13.40 -9.97
N ALA A 244 0.86 12.71 -10.09
CA ALA A 244 2.20 13.29 -10.17
C ALA A 244 2.40 14.14 -11.43
N GLU A 245 1.92 13.68 -12.59
CA GLU A 245 1.96 14.44 -13.85
C GLU A 245 1.12 15.71 -13.77
N LYS A 246 -0.05 15.63 -13.11
CA LYS A 246 -0.99 16.75 -13.00
C LYS A 246 -0.57 17.80 -11.97
N PHE A 247 -0.08 17.35 -10.81
CA PHE A 247 0.13 18.19 -9.62
C PHE A 247 1.57 18.22 -9.12
N GLY A 248 2.47 17.45 -9.70
CA GLY A 248 3.90 17.49 -9.40
C GLY A 248 4.57 18.77 -9.92
N PRO A 249 5.67 19.20 -9.29
CA PRO A 249 6.38 18.59 -8.15
C PRO A 249 5.83 18.99 -6.77
N THR A 250 4.70 19.72 -6.73
CA THR A 250 4.21 20.34 -5.48
C THR A 250 3.43 19.40 -4.56
N VAL A 251 2.95 18.28 -5.08
CA VAL A 251 2.18 17.30 -4.31
C VAL A 251 3.09 16.33 -3.57
N GLU A 252 2.82 16.09 -2.29
CA GLU A 252 3.50 15.06 -1.49
C GLU A 252 2.55 13.90 -1.19
N PHE A 253 3.08 12.68 -1.12
CA PHE A 253 2.32 11.50 -0.74
C PHE A 253 2.75 11.03 0.65
N TYR A 254 1.77 10.73 1.50
CA TYR A 254 1.98 10.00 2.74
C TYR A 254 1.20 8.70 2.66
N SER A 255 1.91 7.58 2.82
CA SER A 255 1.29 6.26 2.79
C SER A 255 1.63 5.48 4.04
N ILE A 256 0.64 4.81 4.63
CA ILE A 256 0.82 3.90 5.75
C ILE A 256 0.16 2.55 5.43
N PHE A 257 0.81 1.46 5.83
CA PHE A 257 0.25 0.12 5.73
C PHE A 257 0.89 -0.84 6.74
N ILE A 258 0.14 -1.83 7.18
CA ILE A 258 0.64 -3.02 7.87
C ILE A 258 1.21 -3.95 6.82
N ASN A 259 2.42 -4.46 7.05
CA ASN A 259 3.10 -5.33 6.11
C ASN A 259 2.27 -6.59 5.85
N ARG A 260 1.82 -6.76 4.61
CA ARG A 260 1.20 -7.99 4.13
C ARG A 260 2.09 -8.60 3.05
N PRO A 261 1.89 -9.88 2.71
CA PRO A 261 2.45 -10.41 1.48
C PRO A 261 2.16 -9.44 0.33
N PHE A 262 3.19 -9.14 -0.46
CA PHE A 262 3.14 -8.28 -1.64
C PHE A 262 3.04 -6.77 -1.40
N SER A 263 2.85 -6.25 -0.18
CA SER A 263 2.75 -4.79 0.02
C SER A 263 3.97 -4.02 -0.50
N TRP A 264 5.16 -4.59 -0.36
CA TRP A 264 6.41 -4.04 -0.90
C TRP A 264 6.49 -4.11 -2.44
N ASN A 265 5.78 -5.03 -3.09
CA ASN A 265 5.77 -5.14 -4.55
C ASN A 265 5.19 -3.88 -5.21
N PHE A 266 4.30 -3.15 -4.52
CA PHE A 266 3.82 -1.86 -5.02
C PHE A 266 4.98 -0.87 -5.22
N PHE A 267 5.87 -0.74 -4.24
CA PHE A 267 6.98 0.20 -4.31
C PHE A 267 8.06 -0.24 -5.32
N ALA A 268 8.27 -1.55 -5.47
CA ALA A 268 9.12 -2.08 -6.55
C ALA A 268 8.55 -1.72 -7.93
N LYS A 269 7.24 -1.93 -8.14
CA LYS A 269 6.55 -1.52 -9.38
C LYS A 269 6.58 -0.01 -9.60
N LEU A 270 6.50 0.78 -8.54
CA LEU A 270 6.59 2.24 -8.63
C LEU A 270 7.98 2.68 -9.12
N ASP A 271 9.05 2.09 -8.55
CA ASP A 271 10.45 2.36 -8.96
C ASP A 271 10.74 1.88 -10.38
N ASP A 272 10.27 0.68 -10.76
CA ASP A 272 10.41 0.14 -12.13
C ASP A 272 9.72 1.03 -13.16
N SER A 273 8.59 1.65 -12.79
CA SER A 273 7.85 2.54 -13.68
C SER A 273 8.68 3.76 -14.09
N ASP A 274 9.64 4.19 -13.26
CA ASP A 274 10.51 5.35 -13.56
C ASP A 274 11.51 5.05 -14.69
N SER A 275 11.71 3.78 -15.07
CA SER A 275 12.76 3.34 -16.00
C SER A 275 12.32 3.12 -17.46
N VAL A 276 11.01 3.06 -17.73
CA VAL A 276 10.48 2.57 -19.02
C VAL A 276 10.61 3.59 -20.17
N ASP A 277 10.86 4.87 -19.87
CA ASP A 277 10.84 5.92 -20.90
C ASP A 277 12.15 6.07 -21.72
N ASP A 278 13.23 5.35 -21.38
CA ASP A 278 14.56 5.58 -22.00
C ASP A 278 15.02 4.49 -23.01
N ALA A 279 14.36 3.34 -23.11
CA ALA A 279 14.94 2.18 -23.81
C ALA A 279 14.64 2.08 -25.31
N ASP A 280 13.48 2.56 -25.79
CA ASP A 280 13.03 2.30 -27.17
C ASP A 280 12.97 3.58 -28.01
N GLY A 281 14.16 4.09 -28.36
CA GLY A 281 14.39 5.32 -29.12
C GLY A 281 13.88 5.37 -30.56
N GLU A 282 12.85 4.60 -30.94
CA GLU A 282 12.31 4.57 -32.31
C GLU A 282 10.83 4.98 -32.46
N SER A 283 10.07 5.24 -31.39
CA SER A 283 8.69 5.73 -31.51
C SER A 283 8.59 7.24 -31.23
N GLY A 284 8.98 8.05 -32.22
CA GLY A 284 9.01 9.52 -32.17
C GLY A 284 7.67 10.24 -32.11
N ALA A 285 6.76 9.89 -31.20
CA ALA A 285 5.49 10.59 -31.03
C ALA A 285 5.08 10.78 -29.56
N ARG A 286 5.12 12.06 -29.15
CA ARG A 286 4.69 12.70 -27.88
C ARG A 286 5.73 12.69 -26.76
N GLY A 287 6.25 13.89 -26.49
CA GLY A 287 7.07 14.18 -25.30
C GLY A 287 6.26 13.96 -24.03
N ALA A 288 6.33 12.74 -23.51
CA ALA A 288 5.85 12.41 -22.18
C ALA A 288 6.76 13.10 -21.16
N SER A 289 6.16 13.77 -20.19
CA SER A 289 6.90 14.26 -19.03
C SER A 289 7.38 13.07 -18.22
N SER A 290 8.70 12.94 -18.00
CA SER A 290 9.22 11.89 -17.12
C SER A 290 8.89 12.25 -15.67
N VAL A 291 8.19 11.37 -14.98
CA VAL A 291 7.92 11.46 -13.54
C VAL A 291 8.87 10.53 -12.81
N LYS A 292 9.45 11.01 -11.71
CA LYS A 292 10.26 10.22 -10.80
C LYS A 292 9.73 10.31 -9.38
N PHE A 293 9.58 9.17 -8.71
CA PHE A 293 9.15 9.10 -7.32
C PHE A 293 10.36 8.92 -6.39
N HIS A 294 10.47 9.79 -5.39
CA HIS A 294 11.47 9.67 -4.34
C HIS A 294 10.78 9.18 -3.06
N VAL A 295 10.78 7.87 -2.86
CA VAL A 295 10.16 7.20 -1.72
C VAL A 295 11.13 7.18 -0.53
N ALA A 296 10.76 7.83 0.57
CA ALA A 296 11.52 7.81 1.82
C ALA A 296 10.73 7.09 2.91
N SER A 297 11.33 6.07 3.52
CA SER A 297 10.78 5.46 4.74
C SER A 297 10.86 6.43 5.90
N VAL A 298 9.73 6.59 6.59
CA VAL A 298 9.68 7.39 7.82
C VAL A 298 10.24 6.51 8.93
N HIS A 299 11.32 6.99 9.56
CA HIS A 299 12.02 6.24 10.58
C HIS A 299 11.13 5.97 11.81
N ASP A 300 11.24 4.77 12.36
CA ASP A 300 10.38 4.23 13.43
C ASP A 300 10.32 5.13 14.68
N ASP A 301 11.41 5.81 15.02
CA ASP A 301 11.50 6.73 16.16
C ASP A 301 10.59 7.97 16.03
N LYS A 302 10.10 8.26 14.82
CA LYS A 302 9.19 9.37 14.53
C LYS A 302 7.72 8.94 14.53
N ILE A 303 7.45 7.64 14.51
CA ILE A 303 6.10 7.10 14.41
C ILE A 303 5.67 6.59 15.78
N ASP A 304 4.53 7.09 16.24
CA ASP A 304 3.86 6.52 17.40
C ASP A 304 2.95 5.41 16.90
N PHE A 305 3.48 4.18 16.84
CA PHE A 305 2.81 3.02 16.25
C PHE A 305 1.61 2.52 17.04
N LEU A 306 1.43 2.98 18.28
CA LEU A 306 0.31 2.56 19.14
C LEU A 306 0.25 1.04 19.29
N GLY A 307 1.40 0.38 19.42
CA GLY A 307 1.50 -1.08 19.56
C GLY A 307 1.07 -1.88 18.33
N LEU A 308 0.89 -1.25 17.17
CA LEU A 308 0.75 -2.00 15.92
C LEU A 308 2.11 -2.54 15.48
N ASP A 309 2.16 -3.84 15.26
CA ASP A 309 3.32 -4.53 14.70
C ASP A 309 3.36 -4.38 13.17
N ASP A 310 4.57 -4.45 12.61
CA ASP A 310 4.83 -4.47 11.16
C ASP A 310 4.21 -3.30 10.36
N VAL A 311 4.01 -2.14 10.99
CA VAL A 311 3.53 -0.94 10.30
C VAL A 311 4.68 -0.24 9.59
N HIS A 312 4.48 0.07 8.32
CA HIS A 312 5.39 0.87 7.52
C HIS A 312 4.73 2.17 7.09
N MET A 313 5.50 3.25 7.11
CA MET A 313 5.09 4.55 6.61
C MET A 313 6.13 5.10 5.65
N HIS A 314 5.65 5.64 4.53
CA HIS A 314 6.46 6.28 3.52
C HIS A 314 5.99 7.71 3.27
N HIS A 315 6.97 8.59 3.09
CA HIS A 315 6.80 9.93 2.54
C HIS A 315 7.41 9.91 1.14
N THR A 316 6.58 10.15 0.12
CA THR A 316 7.03 10.14 -1.27
C THR A 316 6.90 11.53 -1.86
N THR A 317 8.00 12.02 -2.41
CA THR A 317 8.05 13.30 -3.16
C THR A 317 8.20 13.04 -4.65
N VAL A 318 7.79 14.00 -5.47
CA VAL A 318 7.71 13.84 -6.93
C VAL A 318 8.64 14.83 -7.62
N GLU A 319 9.45 14.33 -8.57
CA GLU A 319 10.19 15.14 -9.52
C GLU A 319 9.57 14.98 -10.91
N VAL A 320 9.18 16.09 -11.56
CA VAL A 320 8.64 16.08 -12.92
C VAL A 320 9.60 16.83 -13.82
N ARG A 321 10.15 16.17 -14.85
CA ARG A 321 10.98 16.83 -15.86
C ARG A 321 10.14 17.08 -17.11
N LYS A 322 10.15 18.34 -17.57
CA LYS A 322 9.57 18.73 -18.86
C LYS A 322 10.69 18.77 -19.90
N ASP A 323 10.51 18.02 -20.99
CA ASP A 323 11.45 17.91 -22.11
C ASP A 323 11.53 19.19 -22.98
N GLU A 324 11.44 20.38 -22.37
CA GLU A 324 11.33 21.65 -23.10
C GLU A 324 12.67 22.14 -23.70
N ASP A 325 13.81 21.53 -23.38
CA ASP A 325 15.13 22.09 -23.71
C ASP A 325 15.89 21.42 -24.87
N LYS A 326 15.40 20.33 -25.47
CA LYS A 326 16.14 19.66 -26.56
C LYS A 326 16.12 20.43 -27.90
N ASN A 327 15.30 21.48 -28.04
CA ASN A 327 15.17 22.25 -29.28
C ASN A 327 15.91 23.61 -29.29
N SER A 328 16.64 23.98 -28.22
CA SER A 328 17.36 25.26 -28.14
C SER A 328 18.82 25.21 -28.64
N ILE A 329 19.32 24.04 -29.07
CA ILE A 329 20.66 23.89 -29.65
C ILE A 329 20.58 23.73 -31.18
N VAL A 330 20.00 24.72 -31.88
CA VAL A 330 20.26 24.94 -33.31
C VAL A 330 21.20 26.12 -33.46
N LYS A 331 22.51 25.79 -33.49
CA LYS A 331 23.62 26.51 -34.15
C LYS A 331 23.43 28.01 -34.41
N SER A 332 23.88 28.85 -33.48
CA SER A 332 24.44 30.17 -33.84
C SER A 332 25.88 29.97 -34.34
N ALA A 333 26.05 29.94 -35.67
CA ALA A 333 27.35 30.13 -36.29
C ALA A 333 27.72 31.64 -36.25
N PRO A 334 29.02 31.99 -36.20
CA PRO A 334 29.45 33.36 -35.95
C PRO A 334 29.37 34.25 -37.20
N ASP A 335 29.01 35.48 -36.89
CA ASP A 335 28.97 36.72 -37.65
C ASP A 335 30.07 36.86 -38.73
N ALA A 336 29.65 37.15 -39.96
CA ALA A 336 30.50 37.70 -41.02
C ALA A 336 29.76 38.85 -41.72
N THR A 337 30.31 40.04 -41.52
CA THR A 337 29.89 41.36 -41.96
C THR A 337 30.20 41.58 -43.45
N VAL A 338 29.20 41.83 -44.32
CA VAL A 338 29.36 42.63 -45.56
C VAL A 338 28.03 43.34 -45.92
N THR A 339 28.19 44.58 -46.38
CA THR A 339 27.33 45.74 -46.71
C THR A 339 26.15 45.59 -47.70
N PRO A 340 25.26 46.61 -47.80
CA PRO A 340 23.99 46.55 -48.53
C PRO A 340 24.05 47.05 -49.97
N SER A 341 23.22 46.48 -50.86
CA SER A 341 22.86 47.12 -52.12
C SER A 341 21.39 46.89 -52.49
N THR A 342 20.74 48.02 -52.73
CA THR A 342 19.43 48.28 -53.34
C THR A 342 19.16 47.57 -54.67
N THR A 343 17.93 47.05 -54.85
CA THR A 343 17.01 47.15 -56.02
C THR A 343 15.73 46.38 -55.64
N LYS A 344 14.58 47.02 -55.46
CA LYS A 344 13.55 47.41 -56.45
C LYS A 344 12.97 46.27 -57.31
N ASP A 345 11.63 46.24 -57.24
CA ASP A 345 10.63 45.88 -58.26
C ASP A 345 10.10 44.43 -58.34
N ASP A 346 8.78 44.38 -58.08
CA ASP A 346 7.71 43.79 -58.89
C ASP A 346 7.29 42.30 -58.79
N ASN A 347 5.99 42.17 -58.46
CA ASN A 347 4.94 41.43 -59.17
C ASN A 347 4.42 40.08 -58.64
N SER A 348 3.12 40.14 -58.27
CA SER A 348 1.99 39.32 -58.74
C SER A 348 1.93 37.79 -58.59
N GLY A 349 0.76 37.33 -58.13
CA GLY A 349 0.15 36.02 -58.39
C GLY A 349 0.21 35.10 -57.16
N GLY A 350 -0.87 34.74 -56.46
CA GLY A 350 -2.23 34.49 -56.93
C GLY A 350 -2.33 33.08 -57.51
N LEU A 351 -2.61 32.07 -56.68
CA LEU A 351 -3.21 30.81 -57.14
C LEU A 351 -3.93 30.06 -56.00
N LEU A 352 -5.26 30.08 -56.07
CA LEU A 352 -6.16 29.06 -55.53
C LEU A 352 -5.84 27.71 -56.19
N LEU A 353 -5.94 26.60 -55.45
CA LEU A 353 -6.52 25.36 -55.95
C LEU A 353 -7.22 24.61 -54.80
N ASP A 354 -8.55 24.67 -54.82
CA ASP A 354 -9.45 23.63 -54.33
C ASP A 354 -9.29 22.37 -55.18
N SER A 355 -9.48 21.19 -54.60
CA SER A 355 -10.04 20.02 -55.28
C SER A 355 -10.52 19.00 -54.25
N ASP A 356 -11.83 18.91 -54.12
CA ASP A 356 -12.60 17.78 -53.61
C ASP A 356 -12.27 16.50 -54.40
N GLU A 357 -12.26 15.33 -53.74
CA GLU A 357 -12.79 14.10 -54.34
C GLU A 357 -13.41 13.18 -53.26
N ASP A 358 -14.70 12.88 -53.50
CA ASP A 358 -15.54 11.91 -52.81
C ASP A 358 -15.33 10.47 -53.35
N PRO A 359 -15.82 9.43 -52.63
CA PRO A 359 -15.47 8.04 -52.87
C PRO A 359 -16.47 7.30 -53.78
N LYS A 360 -15.99 6.34 -54.57
CA LYS A 360 -16.84 5.31 -55.20
C LYS A 360 -16.29 3.90 -55.10
N THR A 361 -17.14 3.08 -54.48
CA THR A 361 -17.44 1.67 -54.67
C THR A 361 -17.12 1.05 -56.03
N GLY A 362 -16.65 -0.20 -56.01
CA GLY A 362 -16.66 -1.11 -57.16
C GLY A 362 -15.99 -2.43 -56.85
N GLY A 363 -16.79 -3.47 -56.56
CA GLY A 363 -16.30 -4.84 -56.44
C GLY A 363 -16.00 -5.48 -57.80
N GLN A 364 -15.08 -6.44 -57.81
CA GLN A 364 -14.99 -7.44 -58.86
C GLN A 364 -14.39 -8.74 -58.32
N GLN A 365 -15.17 -9.81 -58.48
CA GLN A 365 -14.71 -11.21 -58.47
C GLN A 365 -13.73 -11.43 -59.62
N LEU A 366 -12.69 -12.24 -59.40
CA LEU A 366 -12.13 -13.12 -60.42
C LEU A 366 -11.36 -14.28 -59.79
N ALA A 367 -11.45 -15.39 -60.49
CA ALA A 367 -11.22 -16.75 -60.05
C ALA A 367 -9.74 -17.16 -59.98
N GLY A 368 -9.47 -18.12 -59.09
CA GLY A 368 -8.81 -19.38 -59.40
C GLY A 368 -7.37 -19.33 -59.91
N THR A 369 -6.43 -19.70 -59.05
CA THR A 369 -5.31 -20.53 -59.48
C THR A 369 -4.85 -21.41 -58.31
N GLU A 370 -4.99 -22.72 -58.51
CA GLU A 370 -4.43 -23.76 -57.69
C GLU A 370 -2.90 -23.66 -57.72
N ASN A 371 -2.25 -23.73 -56.55
CA ASN A 371 -0.87 -24.17 -56.44
C ASN A 371 -0.71 -24.89 -55.11
N ALA A 372 -0.65 -26.21 -55.21
CA ALA A 372 -0.22 -27.12 -54.17
C ALA A 372 1.31 -27.20 -54.19
N THR A 373 1.97 -26.77 -53.12
CA THR A 373 3.33 -27.23 -52.77
C THR A 373 3.64 -26.91 -51.30
N ASP A 374 4.03 -27.95 -50.57
CA ASP A 374 4.87 -27.95 -49.38
C ASP A 374 4.36 -27.26 -48.09
N GLU A 375 3.31 -27.86 -47.49
CA GLU A 375 3.14 -27.88 -46.03
C GLU A 375 3.72 -29.19 -45.48
N ASN A 376 5.04 -29.27 -45.30
CA ASN A 376 5.63 -30.28 -44.43
C ASN A 376 6.96 -29.79 -43.86
N LYS A 377 7.14 -29.99 -42.54
CA LYS A 377 8.23 -29.54 -41.66
C LYS A 377 8.23 -28.07 -41.25
N LEU A 378 7.47 -27.75 -40.19
CA LEU A 378 8.02 -26.99 -39.06
C LEU A 378 7.18 -27.16 -37.78
N SER A 379 6.81 -28.39 -37.43
CA SER A 379 6.48 -28.69 -36.03
C SER A 379 7.79 -28.92 -35.29
N GLN A 380 8.43 -27.83 -34.85
CA GLN A 380 9.37 -27.94 -33.74
C GLN A 380 8.51 -28.36 -32.54
N GLU A 381 8.52 -29.66 -32.24
CA GLU A 381 8.16 -30.15 -30.92
C GLU A 381 9.13 -29.43 -29.97
N GLU A 382 8.64 -28.39 -29.29
CA GLU A 382 9.32 -27.85 -28.13
C GLU A 382 9.41 -29.02 -27.13
N GLU A 383 10.56 -29.69 -27.08
CA GLU A 383 10.86 -30.67 -26.06
C GLU A 383 10.66 -29.96 -24.72
N GLU A 384 9.56 -30.29 -24.02
CA GLU A 384 9.29 -29.79 -22.68
C GLU A 384 10.50 -30.12 -21.81
N LYS A 385 11.29 -29.08 -21.50
CA LYS A 385 12.44 -29.22 -20.61
C LYS A 385 11.97 -29.89 -19.34
N THR A 386 12.63 -30.99 -19.00
CA THR A 386 12.32 -31.70 -17.77
C THR A 386 12.59 -30.78 -16.57
N VAL A 387 11.84 -30.93 -15.50
CA VAL A 387 12.02 -30.16 -14.25
C VAL A 387 13.48 -30.16 -13.78
N TRP A 388 14.22 -31.23 -14.09
CA TRP A 388 15.66 -31.36 -13.80
C TRP A 388 16.55 -30.48 -14.66
N GLU A 389 16.24 -30.27 -15.93
CA GLU A 389 16.99 -29.34 -16.79
C GLU A 389 16.77 -27.90 -16.36
N ILE A 390 15.55 -27.57 -15.91
CA ILE A 390 15.24 -26.28 -15.31
C ILE A 390 16.02 -26.09 -14.00
N LEU A 391 16.05 -27.10 -13.13
CA LEU A 391 16.82 -27.08 -11.88
C LEU A 391 18.34 -27.03 -12.10
N ASP A 392 18.86 -27.74 -13.10
CA ASP A 392 20.29 -27.75 -13.45
C ASP A 392 20.70 -26.39 -14.06
N GLU A 393 19.83 -25.79 -14.88
CA GLU A 393 20.03 -24.44 -15.44
C GLU A 393 19.96 -23.34 -14.36
N LEU A 394 19.05 -23.47 -13.38
CA LEU A 394 18.88 -22.48 -12.31
C LEU A 394 19.94 -22.58 -11.20
N ILE A 395 20.43 -23.79 -10.90
CA ILE A 395 21.22 -24.02 -9.68
C ILE A 395 22.65 -24.48 -9.99
N GLY A 396 22.91 -25.10 -11.14
CA GLY A 396 24.25 -25.60 -11.51
C GLY A 396 24.84 -26.62 -10.54
N ILE A 397 24.00 -27.23 -9.68
CA ILE A 397 24.41 -28.19 -8.66
C ILE A 397 23.99 -29.59 -9.10
N ALA A 398 24.98 -30.48 -9.19
CA ALA A 398 24.73 -31.89 -9.46
C ALA A 398 23.69 -32.48 -8.47
N PRO A 399 22.71 -33.27 -8.93
CA PRO A 399 21.62 -33.80 -8.09
C PRO A 399 22.09 -34.54 -6.83
N ASP A 400 23.20 -35.27 -6.92
CA ASP A 400 23.80 -35.97 -5.77
C ASP A 400 24.27 -35.00 -4.67
N LYS A 401 24.81 -33.85 -5.07
CA LYS A 401 25.22 -32.80 -4.13
C LYS A 401 24.02 -32.10 -3.54
N LEU A 402 22.98 -31.84 -4.35
CA LEU A 402 21.73 -31.24 -3.88
C LEU A 402 21.09 -32.10 -2.78
N ARG A 403 21.04 -33.42 -2.96
CA ARG A 403 20.58 -34.36 -1.92
C ARG A 403 21.36 -34.21 -0.62
N ILE A 404 22.69 -34.18 -0.71
CA ILE A 404 23.55 -34.02 0.47
C ILE A 404 23.27 -32.69 1.17
N TYR A 405 23.17 -31.59 0.41
CA TYR A 405 22.91 -30.27 0.99
C TYR A 405 21.55 -30.18 1.67
N VAL A 406 20.50 -30.69 1.03
CA VAL A 406 19.15 -30.72 1.61
C VAL A 406 19.12 -31.58 2.88
N GLN A 407 19.76 -32.76 2.88
CA GLN A 407 19.85 -33.60 4.07
C GLN A 407 20.66 -32.94 5.19
N CYS A 408 21.79 -32.31 4.87
CA CYS A 408 22.56 -31.56 5.86
C CYS A 408 21.74 -30.42 6.48
N ALA A 409 20.99 -29.67 5.66
CA ALA A 409 20.13 -28.60 6.16
C ALA A 409 19.02 -29.13 7.08
N LEU A 410 18.35 -30.22 6.69
CA LEU A 410 17.30 -30.84 7.51
C LEU A 410 17.86 -31.42 8.82
N LEU A 411 19.06 -31.99 8.81
CA LEU A 411 19.75 -32.45 10.03
C LEU A 411 20.10 -31.30 10.97
N ILE A 412 20.54 -30.16 10.44
CA ILE A 412 20.80 -28.96 11.25
C ILE A 412 19.50 -28.46 11.88
N LEU A 413 18.41 -28.38 11.11
CA LEU A 413 17.09 -27.98 11.63
C LEU A 413 16.57 -28.94 12.71
N ALA A 414 16.73 -30.25 12.51
CA ALA A 414 16.37 -31.25 13.51
C ALA A 414 17.21 -31.08 14.79
N GLY A 415 18.51 -30.80 14.67
CA GLY A 415 19.39 -30.51 15.80
C GLY A 415 18.96 -29.27 16.58
N ILE A 416 18.63 -28.18 15.89
CA ILE A 416 18.10 -26.95 16.50
C ILE A 416 16.79 -27.24 17.24
N ALA A 417 15.86 -27.97 16.61
CA ALA A 417 14.59 -28.32 17.24
C ALA A 417 14.79 -29.14 18.53
N ILE A 418 15.73 -30.10 18.53
CA ILE A 418 16.06 -30.88 19.73
C ILE A 418 16.61 -29.98 20.85
N LEU A 419 17.50 -29.03 20.52
CA LEU A 419 18.03 -28.08 21.51
C LEU A 419 16.93 -27.20 22.11
N LEU A 420 15.99 -26.71 21.28
CA LEU A 420 14.85 -25.92 21.74
C LEU A 420 13.91 -26.74 22.65
N ILE A 421 13.66 -28.02 22.31
CA ILE A 421 12.89 -28.93 23.15
C ILE A 421 13.57 -29.12 24.52
N GLN A 422 14.89 -29.29 24.54
CA GLN A 422 15.64 -29.43 25.80
C GLN A 422 15.54 -28.17 26.65
N GLN A 423 15.75 -26.99 26.06
CA GLN A 423 15.63 -25.71 26.77
C GLN A 423 14.22 -25.48 27.34
N ALA A 424 13.17 -25.74 26.54
CA ALA A 424 11.79 -25.62 27.00
C ALA A 424 11.45 -26.64 28.11
N SER A 425 12.00 -27.85 28.02
CA SER A 425 11.83 -28.89 29.04
C SER A 425 12.52 -28.50 30.36
N GLU A 426 13.71 -27.91 30.31
CA GLU A 426 14.43 -27.42 31.49
C GLU A 426 13.72 -26.22 32.14
N ALA A 427 13.08 -25.37 31.34
CA ALA A 427 12.28 -24.23 31.79
C ALA A 427 10.89 -24.62 32.36
N GLY A 428 10.45 -25.86 32.15
CA GLY A 428 9.13 -26.34 32.57
C GLY A 428 7.97 -25.88 31.66
N GLU A 429 8.27 -25.35 30.48
CA GLU A 429 7.30 -24.81 29.53
C GLU A 429 6.75 -25.89 28.59
N GLN A 430 5.79 -26.69 29.09
CA GLN A 430 5.24 -27.85 28.35
C GLN A 430 4.63 -27.47 26.99
N HIS A 431 4.03 -26.29 26.86
CA HIS A 431 3.44 -25.84 25.59
C HIS A 431 4.50 -25.62 24.50
N LEU A 432 5.67 -25.05 24.83
CA LEU A 432 6.80 -24.93 23.91
C LEU A 432 7.39 -26.30 23.57
N VAL A 433 7.46 -27.23 24.52
CA VAL A 433 7.91 -28.61 24.26
C VAL A 433 7.04 -29.28 23.18
N TYR A 434 5.71 -29.14 23.28
CA TYR A 434 4.80 -29.67 22.26
C TYR A 434 4.93 -28.96 20.91
N LEU A 435 5.08 -27.63 20.92
CA LEU A 435 5.27 -26.85 19.69
C LEU A 435 6.53 -27.27 18.95
N HIS A 436 7.68 -27.30 19.64
CA HIS A 436 8.94 -27.70 19.04
C HIS A 436 8.98 -29.19 18.70
N GLY A 437 8.31 -30.05 19.48
CA GLY A 437 8.11 -31.45 19.16
C GLY A 437 7.32 -31.67 17.87
N GLY A 438 6.25 -30.90 17.66
CA GLY A 438 5.50 -30.89 16.40
C GLY A 438 6.34 -30.43 15.23
N PHE A 439 7.14 -29.38 15.41
CA PHE A 439 8.08 -28.91 14.39
C PHE A 439 9.13 -29.99 14.01
N LEU A 440 9.74 -30.64 15.00
CA LEU A 440 10.69 -31.74 14.77
C LEU A 440 10.06 -32.88 13.97
N PHE A 441 8.82 -33.25 14.29
CA PHE A 441 8.07 -34.27 13.54
C PHE A 441 7.89 -33.87 12.07
N CYS A 442 7.52 -32.61 11.80
CA CYS A 442 7.41 -32.10 10.44
C CYS A 442 8.75 -32.16 9.68
N VAL A 443 9.86 -31.79 10.31
CA VAL A 443 11.20 -31.86 9.69
C VAL A 443 11.58 -33.31 9.34
N VAL A 444 11.30 -34.27 10.23
CA VAL A 444 11.56 -35.70 9.96
C VAL A 444 10.70 -36.21 8.82
N MET A 445 9.41 -35.88 8.78
CA MET A 445 8.51 -36.29 7.69
C MET A 445 8.92 -35.67 6.36
N LEU A 446 9.34 -34.41 6.37
CA LEU A 446 9.88 -33.74 5.18
C LEU A 446 11.15 -34.43 4.68
N SER A 447 12.08 -34.79 5.58
CA SER A 447 13.30 -35.53 5.21
C SER A 447 12.99 -36.87 4.55
N LEU A 448 12.04 -37.65 5.10
CA LEU A 448 11.61 -38.91 4.50
C LEU A 448 10.93 -38.70 3.14
N SER A 449 10.13 -37.66 2.99
CA SER A 449 9.47 -37.33 1.73
C SER A 449 10.48 -36.94 0.65
N VAL A 450 11.46 -36.10 0.98
CA VAL A 450 12.54 -35.72 0.06
C VAL A 450 13.35 -36.94 -0.37
N GLU A 451 13.72 -37.83 0.56
CA GLU A 451 14.41 -39.08 0.24
C GLU A 451 13.61 -39.95 -0.73
N PHE A 452 12.31 -40.08 -0.50
CA PHE A 452 11.43 -40.84 -1.38
C PHE A 452 11.39 -40.25 -2.80
N VAL A 453 11.21 -38.93 -2.92
CA VAL A 453 11.16 -38.24 -4.22
C VAL A 453 12.49 -38.39 -4.97
N LEU A 454 13.63 -38.22 -4.28
CA LEU A 454 14.95 -38.36 -4.90
C LEU A 454 15.25 -39.81 -5.29
N ALA A 455 14.83 -40.79 -4.48
CA ALA A 455 14.97 -42.20 -4.84
C ALA A 455 14.15 -42.57 -6.08
N GLU A 456 12.92 -42.05 -6.17
CA GLU A 456 12.03 -42.29 -7.30
C GLU A 456 12.51 -41.59 -8.58
N ALA A 457 13.01 -40.36 -8.47
CA ALA A 457 13.66 -39.67 -9.58
C ALA A 457 14.87 -40.44 -10.10
N GLY A 458 15.71 -40.97 -9.21
CA GLY A 458 16.85 -41.82 -9.58
C GLY A 458 16.44 -43.17 -10.18
N ARG A 459 15.25 -43.69 -9.87
CA ARG A 459 14.67 -44.86 -10.54
C ARG A 459 14.27 -44.53 -11.98
N LEU A 460 13.52 -43.44 -12.17
CA LEU A 460 13.03 -43.01 -13.47
C LEU A 460 14.16 -42.64 -14.45
N MET A 461 15.22 -42.00 -13.96
CA MET A 461 16.39 -41.67 -14.79
C MET A 461 17.08 -42.92 -15.33
N ARG A 462 17.22 -43.98 -14.51
CA ARG A 462 17.79 -45.26 -14.95
C ARG A 462 16.91 -45.97 -15.97
N GLU A 463 15.59 -45.92 -15.80
CA GLU A 463 14.65 -46.48 -16.77
C GLU A 463 14.72 -45.75 -18.12
N LYS A 464 14.84 -44.42 -18.10
CA LYS A 464 15.03 -43.61 -19.32
C LYS A 464 16.34 -43.95 -20.02
N GLU A 465 17.45 -44.07 -19.28
CA GLU A 465 18.76 -44.42 -19.85
C GLU A 465 18.74 -45.80 -20.51
N LEU A 466 18.14 -46.80 -19.86
CA LEU A 466 17.97 -48.15 -20.44
C LEU A 466 17.11 -48.12 -21.71
N ALA A 467 16.01 -47.38 -21.72
CA ALA A 467 15.15 -47.23 -22.90
C ALA A 467 15.89 -46.55 -24.08
N ASP A 468 16.74 -45.56 -23.79
CA ASP A 468 17.53 -44.88 -24.80
C ASP A 468 18.67 -45.77 -25.34
N GLU A 469 19.25 -46.64 -24.50
CA GLU A 469 20.19 -47.68 -24.94
C GLU A 469 19.53 -48.73 -25.85
N GLU A 470 18.31 -49.16 -25.53
CA GLU A 470 17.54 -50.10 -26.36
C GLU A 470 17.23 -49.49 -27.73
N LYS A 471 16.74 -48.24 -27.77
CA LYS A 471 16.50 -47.51 -29.03
C LYS A 471 17.77 -47.32 -29.86
N LYS A 472 18.94 -47.17 -29.22
CA LYS A 472 20.23 -47.09 -29.92
C LYS A 472 20.67 -48.43 -30.52
N LYS A 473 20.26 -49.55 -29.94
CA LYS A 473 20.57 -50.90 -30.47
C LYS A 473 19.66 -51.30 -31.63
N GLU A 474 18.46 -50.73 -31.71
CA GLU A 474 17.50 -50.98 -32.80
C GLU A 474 17.79 -50.18 -34.08
N LYS A 475 18.53 -49.07 -33.97
CA LYS A 475 19.00 -48.25 -35.10
C LYS A 475 20.33 -48.78 -35.63
#